data_AF-A0A1J5GL31-F1
#
_entry.id   AF-A0A1J5GL31-F1
#
_cell.length_a   1.000
_cell.length_b   1.000
_cell.length_c   1.000
_cell.angle_alpha   90.00
_cell.angle_beta   90.00
_cell.angle_gamma   90.00
#
_symmetry.space_group_name_H-M   'P 1'
#
loop_
_entity.id
_entity.type
_entity.pdbx_description
1 polymer ?
#
loop_
_entity_poly.entity_id
_entity_poly.type
_entity_poly.pdbx_seq_one_letter_code
_entity_poly.pdbx_strand_id
1 'polypeptide(L)'
;MINLIDFKTKLESLTSKWWLYLILGFLFFLPSYSAIKYPTTEIPKVIVEVLKNPIIYSYPIIFPALKILMLIMVLGIFLSHIWINRIFAFFTSVLLLAVSLFQNSAFTNDYGFVLLTGNCILQLVVVISWLWEVLSPENVYPKPRDFQWKWILVPVVFLSYWFPMDNAANPDFSIISLFTNGAMLTYCMVTPILLFLLIAAYPRVNVVTFRITRFVGLLFGGMNMINWFILNREFCWLGVLHLPLFLLAILALFLKTKNMEKIE
;
A
#
# COMPACT_ATOMS: atom_id res chain seq x y z
N MET A 1 -13.81 1.31 30.13
CA MET A 1 -13.14 2.38 29.36
C MET A 1 -11.73 1.90 29.09
N ILE A 2 -11.41 1.51 27.85
CA ILE A 2 -10.08 0.98 27.50
C ILE A 2 -9.08 2.14 27.64
N ASN A 3 -8.03 1.96 28.45
CA ASN A 3 -6.96 2.94 28.52
C ASN A 3 -6.18 2.89 27.19
N LEU A 4 -6.38 3.89 26.33
CA LEU A 4 -5.74 3.97 25.00
C LEU A 4 -4.21 3.90 25.09
N ILE A 5 -3.62 4.38 26.18
CA ILE A 5 -2.16 4.34 26.40
C ILE A 5 -1.69 2.90 26.59
N ASP A 6 -2.36 2.13 27.44
CA ASP A 6 -2.04 0.71 27.66
C ASP A 6 -2.23 -0.11 26.39
N PHE A 7 -3.32 0.14 25.66
CA PHE A 7 -3.58 -0.53 24.38
C PHE A 7 -2.51 -0.19 23.32
N LYS A 8 -2.10 1.08 23.22
CA LYS A 8 -1.01 1.51 22.36
C LYS A 8 0.29 0.75 22.67
N THR A 9 0.71 0.74 23.92
CA THR A 9 1.96 0.07 24.33
C THR A 9 1.92 -1.43 24.01
N LYS A 10 0.75 -2.08 24.18
CA LYS A 10 0.53 -3.47 23.77
C LYS A 10 0.68 -3.67 22.26
N LEU A 11 0.10 -2.79 21.43
CA LEU A 11 0.24 -2.86 19.97
C LEU A 11 1.67 -2.62 19.49
N GLU A 12 2.38 -1.65 20.07
CA GLU A 12 3.80 -1.40 19.76
C GLU A 12 4.68 -2.59 20.14
N SER A 13 4.40 -3.19 21.30
CA SER A 13 5.08 -4.42 21.75
C SER A 13 4.78 -5.59 20.81
N LEU A 14 3.51 -5.79 20.42
CA LEU A 14 3.11 -6.85 19.49
C LEU A 14 3.80 -6.71 18.14
N THR A 15 3.77 -5.52 17.55
CA THR A 15 4.41 -5.23 16.26
C THR A 15 5.94 -5.26 16.32
N SER A 16 6.55 -5.28 17.51
CA SER A 16 8.00 -5.48 17.64
C SER A 16 8.41 -6.95 17.48
N LYS A 17 7.48 -7.91 17.65
CA LYS A 17 7.80 -9.33 17.69
C LYS A 17 8.04 -9.89 16.30
N TRP A 18 9.19 -10.56 16.11
CA TRP A 18 9.57 -11.16 14.83
C TRP A 18 8.55 -12.19 14.31
N TRP A 19 7.92 -12.97 15.21
CA TRP A 19 6.95 -14.00 14.84
C TRP A 19 5.67 -13.44 14.22
N LEU A 20 5.30 -12.19 14.51
CA LEU A 20 4.15 -11.55 13.87
C LEU A 20 4.36 -11.48 12.36
N TYR A 21 5.57 -11.12 11.94
CA TYR A 21 5.92 -11.00 10.53
C TYR A 21 5.94 -12.36 9.81
N LEU A 22 6.25 -13.45 10.53
CA LEU A 22 6.04 -14.79 9.98
C LEU A 22 4.56 -15.07 9.73
N ILE A 23 3.69 -14.75 10.70
CA ILE A 23 2.23 -14.93 10.53
C ILE A 23 1.74 -14.11 9.33
N LEU A 24 2.13 -12.84 9.23
CA LEU A 24 1.79 -12.01 8.07
C LEU A 24 2.31 -12.62 6.76
N GLY A 25 3.53 -13.17 6.76
CA GLY A 25 4.06 -13.93 5.62
C GLY A 25 3.18 -15.13 5.26
N PHE A 26 2.71 -15.91 6.23
CA PHE A 26 1.81 -17.04 6.00
C PHE A 26 0.44 -16.60 5.47
N LEU A 27 -0.12 -15.52 5.99
CA LEU A 27 -1.39 -14.97 5.52
C LEU A 27 -1.36 -14.60 4.02
N PHE A 28 -0.18 -14.20 3.52
CA PHE A 28 0.01 -13.91 2.10
C PHE A 28 -0.31 -15.10 1.19
N PHE A 29 0.01 -16.31 1.65
CA PHE A 29 -0.14 -17.56 0.88
C PHE A 29 -1.47 -18.28 1.11
N LEU A 30 -2.43 -17.64 1.79
CA LEU A 30 -3.75 -18.24 1.94
C LEU A 30 -4.42 -18.45 0.57
N PRO A 31 -5.09 -19.59 0.37
CA PRO A 31 -5.77 -19.87 -0.89
C PRO A 31 -6.88 -18.84 -1.14
N SER A 32 -7.10 -18.54 -2.42
CA SER A 32 -8.21 -17.69 -2.84
C SER A 32 -9.54 -18.39 -2.62
N TYR A 33 -10.57 -17.62 -2.31
CA TYR A 33 -11.94 -18.11 -2.34
C TYR A 33 -12.49 -18.01 -3.76
N SER A 34 -13.18 -19.05 -4.23
CA SER A 34 -13.94 -19.03 -5.48
C SER A 34 -15.30 -19.67 -5.30
N ALA A 35 -16.29 -19.15 -6.02
CA ALA A 35 -17.63 -19.73 -6.08
C ALA A 35 -17.62 -21.08 -6.79
N ILE A 36 -16.79 -21.24 -7.82
CA ILE A 36 -16.62 -22.48 -8.58
C ILE A 36 -15.27 -23.11 -8.20
N LYS A 37 -15.28 -24.40 -7.86
CA LYS A 37 -14.08 -25.15 -7.51
C LYS A 37 -13.20 -25.36 -8.74
N TYR A 38 -11.90 -25.24 -8.56
CA TYR A 38 -10.89 -25.46 -9.59
C TYR A 38 -9.70 -26.26 -9.03
N PRO A 39 -8.93 -26.96 -9.86
CA PRO A 39 -7.74 -27.69 -9.42
C PRO A 39 -6.62 -26.75 -9.01
N THR A 40 -5.78 -27.14 -8.05
CA THR A 40 -4.69 -26.28 -7.52
C THR A 40 -3.67 -25.84 -8.57
N THR A 41 -3.56 -26.57 -9.68
CA THR A 41 -2.72 -26.20 -10.84
C THR A 41 -3.18 -24.92 -11.54
N GLU A 42 -4.43 -24.49 -11.33
CA GLU A 42 -5.00 -23.29 -11.94
C GLU A 42 -4.92 -22.04 -11.05
N ILE A 43 -4.39 -22.15 -9.82
CA ILE A 43 -4.22 -21.01 -8.91
C ILE A 43 -3.55 -19.80 -9.58
N PRO A 44 -2.44 -19.95 -10.35
CA PRO A 44 -1.83 -18.80 -11.02
C PRO A 44 -2.77 -18.12 -12.03
N LYS A 45 -3.57 -18.91 -12.78
CA LYS A 45 -4.53 -18.38 -13.75
C LYS A 45 -5.65 -17.59 -13.06
N VAL A 46 -6.19 -18.13 -11.97
CA VAL A 46 -7.24 -17.48 -11.17
C VAL A 46 -6.77 -16.12 -10.65
N ILE A 47 -5.54 -16.04 -10.12
CA ILE A 47 -4.96 -14.77 -9.66
C ILE A 47 -4.87 -13.77 -10.81
N VAL A 48 -4.37 -14.18 -11.97
CA VAL A 48 -4.25 -13.32 -13.16
C VAL A 48 -5.61 -12.83 -13.64
N GLU A 49 -6.63 -13.68 -13.66
CA GLU A 49 -7.97 -13.29 -14.12
C GLU A 49 -8.60 -12.24 -13.20
N VAL A 50 -8.47 -12.41 -11.88
CA VAL A 50 -8.96 -11.41 -10.91
C VAL A 50 -8.23 -10.08 -11.06
N LEU A 51 -6.90 -10.10 -11.19
CA LEU A 51 -6.10 -8.87 -11.28
C LEU A 51 -6.25 -8.14 -12.63
N LYS A 52 -6.68 -8.82 -13.69
CA LYS A 52 -6.95 -8.19 -14.99
C LYS A 52 -8.22 -7.35 -15.00
N ASN A 53 -9.29 -7.82 -14.36
CA ASN A 53 -10.58 -7.13 -14.33
C ASN A 53 -11.18 -7.09 -12.90
N PRO A 54 -10.48 -6.47 -11.93
CA PRO A 54 -10.99 -6.37 -10.58
C PRO A 54 -12.21 -5.43 -10.51
N ILE A 55 -13.11 -5.70 -9.56
CA ILE A 55 -14.32 -4.90 -9.33
C ILE A 55 -13.99 -3.41 -9.09
N ILE A 56 -12.81 -3.11 -8.55
CA ILE A 56 -12.40 -1.74 -8.28
C ILE A 56 -12.29 -0.86 -9.54
N TYR A 57 -12.18 -1.47 -10.73
CA TYR A 57 -12.13 -0.75 -12.01
C TYR A 57 -13.49 -0.61 -12.70
N SER A 58 -14.59 -1.07 -12.08
CA SER A 58 -15.93 -0.99 -12.68
C SER A 58 -16.41 0.45 -12.92
N TYR A 59 -15.80 1.45 -12.29
CA TYR A 59 -16.17 2.87 -12.44
C TYR A 59 -14.96 3.75 -12.80
N PRO A 60 -14.53 3.77 -14.08
CA PRO A 60 -13.35 4.53 -14.52
C PRO A 60 -13.42 6.05 -14.23
N ILE A 61 -14.63 6.60 -14.12
CA ILE A 61 -14.84 8.02 -13.77
C ILE A 61 -14.26 8.40 -12.41
N ILE A 62 -14.04 7.42 -11.52
CA ILE A 62 -13.45 7.64 -10.20
C ILE A 62 -11.93 7.86 -10.30
N PHE A 63 -11.26 7.41 -11.37
CA PHE A 63 -9.80 7.41 -11.45
C PHE A 63 -9.21 8.83 -11.36
N PRO A 64 -9.66 9.82 -12.17
CA PRO A 64 -9.13 11.17 -12.07
C PRO A 64 -9.44 11.82 -10.72
N ALA A 65 -10.66 11.59 -10.21
CA ALA A 65 -11.11 12.15 -8.94
C ALA A 65 -10.24 11.68 -7.77
N LEU A 66 -9.92 10.38 -7.70
CA LEU A 66 -9.05 9.84 -6.66
C LEU A 66 -7.60 10.28 -6.80
N LYS A 67 -7.08 10.43 -8.02
CA LYS A 67 -5.73 10.97 -8.23
C LYS A 67 -5.62 12.41 -7.72
N ILE A 68 -6.57 13.26 -8.10
CA ILE A 68 -6.64 14.65 -7.64
C ILE A 68 -6.79 14.69 -6.11
N LEU A 69 -7.70 13.88 -5.54
CA LEU A 69 -7.92 13.82 -4.11
C LEU A 69 -6.67 13.36 -3.35
N MET A 70 -5.99 12.31 -3.81
CA MET A 70 -4.72 11.86 -3.23
C MET A 70 -3.67 12.98 -3.25
N LEU A 71 -3.54 13.70 -4.36
CA LEU A 71 -2.61 14.82 -4.47
C LEU A 71 -2.94 15.94 -3.47
N ILE A 72 -4.21 16.34 -3.36
CA ILE A 72 -4.66 17.33 -2.37
C ILE A 72 -4.34 16.87 -0.95
N MET A 73 -4.60 15.60 -0.65
CA MET A 73 -4.35 15.00 0.66
C MET A 73 -2.85 14.97 1.01
N VAL A 74 -1.99 14.59 0.06
CA VAL A 74 -0.52 14.61 0.21
C VAL A 74 0.01 16.03 0.40
N LEU A 75 -0.46 17.00 -0.39
CA LEU A 75 -0.05 18.39 -0.26
C LEU A 75 -0.53 19.01 1.06
N GLY A 76 -1.74 18.68 1.49
CA GLY A 76 -2.33 19.13 2.74
C GLY A 76 -1.53 18.70 3.97
N ILE A 77 -0.93 17.50 3.96
CA ILE A 77 -0.07 17.02 5.06
C ILE A 77 1.07 17.99 5.40
N PHE A 78 1.64 18.68 4.41
CA PHE A 78 2.75 19.61 4.63
C PHE A 78 2.34 20.92 5.34
N LEU A 79 1.04 21.13 5.57
CA LEU A 79 0.54 22.16 6.49
C LEU A 79 0.77 21.77 7.97
N SER A 80 1.12 20.51 8.24
CA SER A 80 1.59 19.98 9.53
C SER A 80 0.64 20.20 10.72
N HIS A 81 -0.68 20.24 10.49
CA HIS A 81 -1.68 20.32 11.57
C HIS A 81 -2.24 18.93 11.93
N ILE A 82 -2.37 18.64 13.23
CA ILE A 82 -2.81 17.33 13.74
C ILE A 82 -4.16 16.85 13.18
N TRP A 83 -5.10 17.78 12.94
CA TRP A 83 -6.41 17.47 12.35
C TRP A 83 -6.32 16.99 10.88
N ILE A 84 -5.35 17.49 10.10
CA ILE A 84 -5.13 17.11 8.71
C ILE A 84 -4.54 15.71 8.68
N ASN A 85 -3.63 15.38 9.61
CA ASN A 85 -3.08 14.03 9.73
C ASN A 85 -4.19 13.01 10.02
N ARG A 86 -5.16 13.35 10.89
CA ARG A 86 -6.33 12.49 11.13
C ARG A 86 -7.21 12.33 9.90
N ILE A 87 -7.52 13.42 9.19
CA ILE A 87 -8.32 13.37 7.94
C ILE A 87 -7.60 12.51 6.91
N PHE A 88 -6.30 12.70 6.74
CA PHE A 88 -5.47 11.90 5.83
C PHE A 88 -5.48 10.42 6.20
N ALA A 89 -5.28 10.09 7.49
CA ALA A 89 -5.30 8.72 7.96
C ALA A 89 -6.68 8.07 7.77
N PHE A 90 -7.77 8.82 7.97
CA PHE A 90 -9.13 8.35 7.72
C PHE A 90 -9.36 8.10 6.23
N PHE A 91 -9.02 9.06 5.38
CA PHE A 91 -9.06 8.91 3.92
C PHE A 91 -8.27 7.69 3.46
N THR A 92 -7.05 7.53 3.95
CA THR A 92 -6.17 6.39 3.63
C THR A 92 -6.81 5.07 4.09
N SER A 93 -7.40 5.03 5.28
CA SER A 93 -8.08 3.83 5.79
C SER A 93 -9.26 3.43 4.91
N VAL A 94 -10.09 4.40 4.51
CA VAL A 94 -11.25 4.16 3.63
C VAL A 94 -10.80 3.72 2.24
N LEU A 95 -9.79 4.39 1.67
CA LEU A 95 -9.22 4.02 0.38
C LEU A 95 -8.65 2.60 0.41
N LEU A 96 -7.80 2.30 1.39
CA LEU A 96 -7.20 0.97 1.53
C LEU A 96 -8.24 -0.10 1.83
N LEU A 97 -9.34 0.22 2.51
CA LEU A 97 -10.45 -0.71 2.71
C LEU A 97 -11.10 -1.06 1.37
N ALA A 98 -11.42 -0.06 0.55
CA ALA A 98 -11.95 -0.26 -0.80
C ALA A 98 -10.98 -1.08 -1.66
N VAL A 99 -9.68 -0.75 -1.63
CA VAL A 99 -8.61 -1.49 -2.32
C VAL A 99 -8.56 -2.94 -1.83
N SER A 100 -8.56 -3.19 -0.53
CA SER A 100 -8.46 -4.52 0.05
C SER A 100 -9.60 -5.45 -0.39
N LEU A 101 -10.81 -4.91 -0.51
CA LEU A 101 -11.99 -5.69 -0.89
C LEU A 101 -12.09 -5.80 -2.41
N PHE A 102 -12.13 -4.66 -3.11
CA PHE A 102 -12.53 -4.61 -4.52
C PHE A 102 -11.39 -4.84 -5.50
N GLN A 103 -10.14 -4.53 -5.15
CA GLN A 103 -8.98 -4.84 -6.02
C GLN A 103 -8.71 -6.35 -6.04
N ASN A 104 -9.04 -7.04 -4.93
CA ASN A 104 -8.78 -8.45 -4.76
C ASN A 104 -9.98 -9.34 -5.14
N SER A 105 -11.03 -8.78 -5.72
CA SER A 105 -12.23 -9.51 -6.11
C SER A 105 -12.64 -9.26 -7.55
N ALA A 106 -13.13 -10.29 -8.23
CA ALA A 106 -13.67 -10.19 -9.59
C ALA A 106 -14.80 -11.20 -9.82
N PHE A 107 -15.68 -10.87 -10.77
CA PHE A 107 -16.57 -11.85 -11.39
C PHE A 107 -15.86 -12.39 -12.63
N THR A 108 -15.53 -13.68 -12.60
CA THR A 108 -14.79 -14.40 -13.64
C THR A 108 -15.74 -15.32 -14.40
N ASN A 109 -15.44 -15.59 -15.67
CA ASN A 109 -16.27 -16.48 -16.47
C ASN A 109 -16.13 -17.93 -16.02
N ASP A 110 -14.88 -18.34 -15.71
CA ASP A 110 -14.54 -19.74 -15.45
C ASP A 110 -14.64 -20.12 -13.96
N TYR A 111 -14.50 -19.15 -13.05
CA TYR A 111 -14.42 -19.41 -11.60
C TYR A 111 -15.54 -18.73 -10.78
N GLY A 112 -16.46 -18.01 -11.44
CA GLY A 112 -17.53 -17.24 -10.80
C GLY A 112 -16.97 -16.05 -10.00
N PHE A 113 -17.57 -15.76 -8.84
CA PHE A 113 -17.01 -14.77 -7.93
C PHE A 113 -15.74 -15.31 -7.27
N VAL A 114 -14.64 -14.58 -7.37
CA VAL A 114 -13.36 -14.92 -6.78
C VAL A 114 -12.90 -13.78 -5.87
N LEU A 115 -12.32 -14.15 -4.71
CA LEU A 115 -11.66 -13.25 -3.78
C LEU A 115 -10.26 -13.78 -3.48
N LEU A 116 -9.23 -12.97 -3.72
CA LEU A 116 -7.85 -13.24 -3.35
C LEU A 116 -7.68 -13.04 -1.83
N THR A 117 -8.14 -14.04 -1.07
CA THR A 117 -8.30 -13.98 0.39
C THR A 117 -7.01 -13.57 1.11
N GLY A 118 -5.86 -14.14 0.75
CA GLY A 118 -4.58 -13.79 1.37
C GLY A 118 -4.22 -12.32 1.20
N ASN A 119 -4.36 -11.79 -0.03
CA ASN A 119 -4.12 -10.39 -0.31
C ASN A 119 -5.11 -9.49 0.45
N CYS A 120 -6.40 -9.83 0.42
CA CYS A 120 -7.45 -9.08 1.10
C CYS A 120 -7.19 -8.98 2.60
N ILE A 121 -6.92 -10.11 3.27
CA ILE A 121 -6.66 -10.13 4.72
C ILE A 121 -5.43 -9.32 5.07
N LEU A 122 -4.34 -9.46 4.31
CA LEU A 122 -3.12 -8.68 4.59
C LEU A 122 -3.31 -7.18 4.39
N GLN A 123 -4.02 -6.78 3.34
CA GLN A 123 -4.33 -5.37 3.13
C GLN A 123 -5.27 -4.84 4.22
N LEU A 124 -6.20 -5.65 4.73
CA LEU A 124 -7.03 -5.30 5.89
C LEU A 124 -6.21 -5.10 7.17
N VAL A 125 -5.12 -5.85 7.39
CA VAL A 125 -4.20 -5.59 8.51
C VAL A 125 -3.56 -4.20 8.37
N VAL A 126 -3.23 -3.79 7.15
CA VAL A 126 -2.72 -2.43 6.89
C VAL A 126 -3.81 -1.39 7.14
N VAL A 127 -5.05 -1.62 6.70
CA VAL A 127 -6.21 -0.76 6.99
C VAL A 127 -6.37 -0.55 8.49
N ILE A 128 -6.34 -1.63 9.29
CA ILE A 128 -6.45 -1.55 10.75
C ILE A 128 -5.31 -0.71 11.34
N SER A 129 -4.09 -0.82 10.80
CA SER A 129 -2.97 -0.01 11.25
C SER A 129 -3.11 1.48 10.91
N TRP A 130 -3.82 1.82 9.83
CA TRP A 130 -4.13 3.21 9.48
C TRP A 130 -5.33 3.76 10.26
N LEU A 131 -6.32 2.92 10.57
CA LEU A 131 -7.40 3.28 11.51
C LEU A 131 -6.84 3.57 12.90
N TRP A 132 -5.81 2.83 13.31
CA TRP A 132 -5.08 3.13 14.54
C TRP A 132 -4.48 4.53 14.54
N GLU A 133 -3.91 4.99 13.43
CA GLU A 133 -3.40 6.37 13.29
C GLU A 133 -4.51 7.43 13.36
N VAL A 134 -5.74 7.10 12.97
CA VAL A 134 -6.89 8.01 13.17
C VAL A 134 -7.19 8.20 14.67
N LEU A 135 -7.14 7.10 15.44
CA LEU A 135 -7.48 7.07 16.86
C LEU A 135 -6.36 7.64 17.74
N SER A 136 -5.11 7.30 17.42
CA SER A 136 -3.89 7.69 18.12
C SER A 136 -2.88 8.27 17.13
N PRO A 137 -3.08 9.51 16.63
CA PRO A 137 -2.22 10.11 15.63
C PRO A 137 -0.86 10.46 16.20
N GLU A 138 0.19 9.96 15.55
CA GLU A 138 1.57 10.16 15.98
C GLU A 138 2.49 10.65 14.86
N ASN A 139 2.04 10.55 13.61
CA ASN A 139 2.83 11.07 12.50
C ASN A 139 2.96 12.59 12.62
N VAL A 140 4.20 13.07 12.68
CA VAL A 140 4.53 14.49 12.63
C VAL A 140 5.40 14.74 11.42
N TYR A 141 4.83 15.43 10.42
CA TYR A 141 5.51 15.68 9.16
C TYR A 141 6.35 16.96 9.23
N PRO A 142 7.63 16.91 8.82
CA PRO A 142 8.48 18.09 8.76
C PRO A 142 7.98 19.05 7.68
N LYS A 143 8.30 20.34 7.84
CA LYS A 143 8.05 21.32 6.78
C LYS A 143 8.87 20.95 5.53
N PRO A 144 8.42 21.32 4.32
CA PRO A 144 9.15 21.05 3.07
C PRO A 144 10.63 21.51 3.08
N ARG A 145 10.93 22.60 3.79
CA ARG A 145 12.30 23.12 3.96
C ARG A 145 13.22 22.17 4.75
N ASP A 146 12.66 21.43 5.70
CA ASP A 146 13.39 20.51 6.58
C ASP A 146 13.43 19.08 5.99
N PHE A 147 12.94 18.92 4.76
CA PHE A 147 12.75 17.65 4.05
C PHE A 147 14.01 17.11 3.34
N GLN A 148 15.17 17.72 3.58
CA GLN A 148 16.55 17.29 3.26
C GLN A 148 16.70 16.17 2.19
N TRP A 149 17.35 15.05 2.54
CA TRP A 149 17.65 13.95 1.63
C TRP A 149 16.39 13.24 1.11
N LYS A 150 15.25 13.39 1.81
CA LYS A 150 13.99 12.70 1.47
C LYS A 150 13.41 13.20 0.14
N TRP A 151 13.79 14.40 -0.32
CA TRP A 151 13.44 14.90 -1.65
C TRP A 151 13.89 13.98 -2.78
N ILE A 152 14.97 13.21 -2.60
CA ILE A 152 15.46 12.25 -3.61
C ILE A 152 14.45 11.13 -3.90
N LEU A 153 13.51 10.89 -2.98
CA LEU A 153 12.49 9.86 -3.11
C LEU A 153 11.28 10.33 -3.93
N VAL A 154 11.13 11.64 -4.15
CA VAL A 154 9.95 12.19 -4.86
C VAL A 154 9.83 11.66 -6.28
N PRO A 155 10.89 11.60 -7.12
CA PRO A 155 10.79 11.01 -8.46
C PRO A 155 10.36 9.54 -8.42
N VAL A 156 10.82 8.78 -7.43
CA VAL A 156 10.49 7.36 -7.25
C VAL A 156 9.00 7.20 -6.93
N VAL A 157 8.48 8.01 -6.03
CA VAL A 157 7.05 8.00 -5.66
C VAL A 157 6.17 8.52 -6.80
N PHE A 158 6.66 9.55 -7.51
CA PHE A 158 5.97 10.13 -8.65
C PHE A 158 5.74 9.09 -9.76
N LEU A 159 6.68 8.16 -9.95
CA LEU A 159 6.51 7.06 -10.90
C LEU A 159 5.27 6.20 -10.57
N SER A 160 5.03 5.89 -9.30
CA SER A 160 3.82 5.15 -8.88
C SER A 160 2.54 5.95 -9.03
N TYR A 161 2.60 7.27 -8.81
CA TYR A 161 1.45 8.15 -9.01
C TYR A 161 1.09 8.29 -10.50
N TRP A 162 2.11 8.49 -11.35
CA TRP A 162 1.92 8.63 -12.78
C TRP A 162 1.50 7.30 -13.40
N PHE A 163 2.24 6.22 -13.13
CA PHE A 163 2.04 4.90 -13.73
C PHE A 163 2.00 4.95 -15.28
N PRO A 164 3.07 5.43 -15.94
CA PRO A 164 3.13 5.64 -17.39
C PRO A 164 3.17 4.31 -18.15
N MET A 165 2.02 3.86 -18.65
CA MET A 165 1.88 2.57 -19.32
C MET A 165 0.68 2.55 -20.28
N ASP A 166 0.85 1.89 -21.43
CA ASP A 166 -0.24 1.60 -22.35
C ASP A 166 -0.99 0.30 -21.99
N ASN A 167 -2.03 -0.05 -22.77
CA ASN A 167 -2.79 -1.28 -22.56
C ASN A 167 -2.00 -2.57 -22.83
N ALA A 168 -0.89 -2.48 -23.57
CA ALA A 168 0.01 -3.59 -23.87
C ALA A 168 1.16 -3.72 -22.84
N ALA A 169 1.10 -2.94 -21.76
CA ALA A 169 2.11 -2.88 -20.71
C ALA A 169 3.48 -2.33 -21.16
N ASN A 170 3.53 -1.56 -22.24
CA ASN A 170 4.71 -0.82 -22.68
C ASN A 170 4.76 0.57 -22.03
N PRO A 171 5.94 1.22 -21.99
CA PRO A 171 6.07 2.59 -21.52
C PRO A 171 5.26 3.58 -22.38
N ASP A 172 4.33 4.30 -21.75
CA ASP A 172 3.64 5.45 -22.34
C ASP A 172 3.69 6.64 -21.37
N PHE A 173 4.45 7.68 -21.73
CA PHE A 173 4.62 8.90 -20.95
C PHE A 173 3.65 10.00 -21.38
N SER A 174 2.47 9.64 -21.88
CA SER A 174 1.40 10.60 -22.13
C SER A 174 1.02 11.36 -20.84
N ILE A 175 0.91 12.69 -20.92
CA ILE A 175 0.53 13.52 -19.76
C ILE A 175 -0.90 13.19 -19.30
N ILE A 176 -1.76 12.75 -20.22
CA ILE A 176 -3.15 12.37 -19.94
C ILE A 176 -3.19 11.17 -18.98
N SER A 177 -2.29 10.20 -19.11
CA SER A 177 -2.20 9.03 -18.21
C SER A 177 -1.97 9.42 -16.74
N LEU A 178 -1.42 10.62 -16.49
CA LEU A 178 -1.27 11.15 -15.14
C LEU A 178 -2.61 11.18 -14.39
N PHE A 179 -3.75 11.28 -15.08
CA PHE A 179 -5.09 11.35 -14.48
C PHE A 179 -6.01 10.18 -14.85
N THR A 180 -5.76 9.47 -15.95
CA THR A 180 -6.74 8.53 -16.53
C THR A 180 -6.55 7.06 -16.15
N ASN A 181 -5.46 6.67 -15.50
CA ASN A 181 -5.24 5.28 -15.09
C ASN A 181 -5.64 4.99 -13.62
N GLY A 182 -5.79 3.71 -13.31
CA GLY A 182 -6.23 3.21 -12.01
C GLY A 182 -5.18 3.16 -10.90
N ALA A 183 -4.00 3.81 -11.03
CA ALA A 183 -2.91 3.67 -10.06
C ALA A 183 -3.35 3.94 -8.61
N MET A 184 -4.11 5.01 -8.35
CA MET A 184 -4.59 5.35 -7.00
C MET A 184 -5.74 4.49 -6.48
N LEU A 185 -6.05 3.39 -7.18
CA LEU A 185 -6.96 2.33 -6.76
C LEU A 185 -6.23 0.99 -6.58
N THR A 186 -4.91 0.99 -6.62
CA THR A 186 -4.13 -0.24 -6.42
C THR A 186 -3.22 -0.11 -5.21
N TYR A 187 -3.21 -1.15 -4.39
CA TYR A 187 -2.37 -1.24 -3.21
C TYR A 187 -0.91 -0.96 -3.55
N CYS A 188 -0.42 -1.55 -4.65
CA CYS A 188 0.98 -1.44 -5.03
C CYS A 188 1.43 -0.03 -5.43
N MET A 189 0.51 0.83 -5.87
CA MET A 189 0.83 2.19 -6.31
C MET A 189 0.44 3.26 -5.27
N VAL A 190 -0.56 2.98 -4.44
CA VAL A 190 -0.90 3.82 -3.28
C VAL A 190 0.17 3.68 -2.19
N THR A 191 0.61 2.47 -1.89
CA THR A 191 1.54 2.20 -0.76
C THR A 191 2.89 2.90 -0.86
N PRO A 192 3.54 3.07 -2.03
CA PRO A 192 4.75 3.88 -2.17
C PRO A 192 4.59 5.31 -1.66
N ILE A 193 3.45 5.96 -1.97
CA ILE A 193 3.13 7.30 -1.47
C ILE A 193 3.01 7.28 0.05
N LEU A 194 2.29 6.29 0.60
CA LEU A 194 2.12 6.13 2.03
C LEU A 194 3.44 5.88 2.75
N LEU A 195 4.31 5.02 2.20
CA LEU A 195 5.64 4.74 2.75
C LEU A 195 6.53 5.97 2.70
N PHE A 196 6.51 6.73 1.61
CA PHE A 196 7.22 7.99 1.52
C PHE A 196 6.78 8.97 2.60
N LEU A 197 5.47 9.11 2.82
CA LEU A 197 4.95 9.95 3.89
C LEU A 197 5.38 9.45 5.28
N LEU A 198 5.33 8.14 5.54
CA LEU A 198 5.79 7.61 6.82
C LEU A 198 7.31 7.80 7.01
N ILE A 199 8.12 7.63 5.96
CA ILE A 199 9.56 7.98 5.96
C ILE A 199 9.75 9.48 6.18
N ALA A 200 8.87 10.31 5.63
CA ALA A 200 8.88 11.75 5.88
C ALA A 200 8.64 12.08 7.35
N ALA A 201 7.66 11.44 7.99
CA ALA A 201 7.35 11.60 9.41
C ALA A 201 8.47 11.07 10.33
N TYR A 202 9.27 10.10 9.86
CA TYR A 202 10.39 9.56 10.65
C TYR A 202 11.37 10.67 11.11
N PRO A 203 11.73 10.72 12.42
CA PRO A 203 11.52 9.68 13.44
C PRO A 203 10.21 9.75 14.24
N ARG A 204 9.39 10.79 14.06
CA ARG A 204 8.11 10.98 14.76
C ARG A 204 6.97 10.36 13.95
N VAL A 205 6.99 9.04 13.83
CA VAL A 205 6.05 8.24 13.04
C VAL A 205 5.25 7.32 13.96
N ASN A 206 4.00 7.01 13.60
CA ASN A 206 3.27 5.94 14.25
C ASN A 206 3.97 4.61 13.99
N VAL A 207 4.55 4.05 15.05
CA VAL A 207 5.43 2.87 14.95
C VAL A 207 4.66 1.64 14.48
N VAL A 208 3.39 1.49 14.88
CA VAL A 208 2.53 0.37 14.46
C VAL A 208 2.24 0.46 12.96
N THR A 209 1.73 1.61 12.49
CA THR A 209 1.42 1.85 11.08
C THR A 209 2.67 1.70 10.21
N PHE A 210 3.82 2.25 10.67
CA PHE A 210 5.08 2.17 9.95
C PHE A 210 5.57 0.73 9.78
N ARG A 211 5.59 -0.06 10.87
CA ARG A 211 6.07 -1.44 10.86
C ARG A 211 5.21 -2.36 10.01
N ILE A 212 3.88 -2.24 10.11
CA ILE A 212 2.94 -3.04 9.34
C ILE A 212 3.02 -2.67 7.85
N THR A 213 2.92 -1.38 7.52
CA THR A 213 2.91 -0.92 6.11
C THR A 213 4.20 -1.27 5.39
N ARG A 214 5.38 -1.09 6.01
CA ARG A 214 6.67 -1.43 5.37
C ARG A 214 6.83 -2.93 5.13
N PHE A 215 6.37 -3.77 6.06
CA PHE A 215 6.51 -5.21 5.91
C PHE A 215 5.55 -5.77 4.87
N VAL A 216 4.26 -5.40 4.93
CA VAL A 216 3.29 -5.83 3.93
C VAL A 216 3.64 -5.26 2.55
N GLY A 217 4.09 -4.00 2.49
CA GLY A 217 4.63 -3.41 1.28
C GLY A 217 5.82 -4.19 0.70
N LEU A 218 6.73 -4.69 1.55
CA LEU A 218 7.84 -5.54 1.12
C LEU A 218 7.36 -6.86 0.51
N LEU A 219 6.35 -7.52 1.11
CA LEU A 219 5.81 -8.77 0.58
C LEU A 219 5.24 -8.58 -0.84
N PHE A 220 4.36 -7.59 -1.01
CA PHE A 220 3.78 -7.28 -2.32
C PHE A 220 4.83 -6.80 -3.32
N GLY A 221 5.75 -5.93 -2.90
CA GLY A 221 6.85 -5.44 -3.73
C GLY A 221 7.74 -6.58 -4.21
N GLY A 222 8.18 -7.44 -3.28
CA GLY A 222 9.06 -8.58 -3.57
C GLY A 222 8.42 -9.60 -4.52
N MET A 223 7.13 -9.92 -4.32
CA MET A 223 6.41 -10.81 -5.23
C MET A 223 6.26 -10.21 -6.63
N ASN A 224 6.07 -8.89 -6.75
CA ASN A 224 6.09 -8.22 -8.04
C ASN A 224 7.48 -8.25 -8.69
N MET A 225 8.56 -8.12 -7.92
CA MET A 225 9.92 -8.24 -8.46
C MET A 225 10.16 -9.63 -9.05
N ILE A 226 9.75 -10.69 -8.33
CA ILE A 226 9.84 -12.06 -8.81
C ILE A 226 8.98 -12.24 -10.07
N ASN A 227 7.73 -11.78 -10.04
CA ASN A 227 6.80 -11.99 -11.13
C ASN A 227 7.24 -11.31 -12.44
N TRP A 228 7.70 -10.07 -12.38
CA TRP A 228 7.96 -9.26 -13.58
C TRP A 228 9.41 -9.31 -14.07
N PHE A 229 10.39 -9.56 -13.19
CA PHE A 229 11.80 -9.66 -13.61
C PHE A 229 12.28 -11.10 -13.76
N ILE A 230 11.60 -12.09 -13.16
CA ILE A 230 12.02 -13.50 -13.22
C ILE A 230 11.06 -14.32 -14.08
N LEU A 231 9.76 -14.30 -13.77
CA LEU A 231 8.77 -15.19 -14.39
C LEU A 231 8.22 -14.67 -15.73
N ASN A 232 7.88 -13.38 -15.83
CA ASN A 232 7.24 -12.77 -17.00
C ASN A 232 8.06 -11.57 -17.51
N ARG A 233 9.25 -11.84 -18.03
CA ARG A 233 10.26 -10.83 -18.41
C ARG A 233 9.82 -9.93 -19.56
N GLU A 234 8.91 -10.40 -20.39
CA GLU A 234 8.29 -9.64 -21.46
C GLU A 234 7.53 -8.40 -20.93
N PHE A 235 7.08 -8.44 -19.67
CA PHE A 235 6.42 -7.33 -18.98
C PHE A 235 7.35 -6.63 -17.98
N CYS A 236 8.66 -6.59 -18.25
CA CYS A 236 9.67 -5.96 -17.39
C CYS A 236 9.31 -4.52 -16.97
N TRP A 237 8.63 -3.77 -17.83
CA TRP A 237 8.16 -2.42 -17.52
C TRP A 237 7.18 -2.38 -16.34
N LEU A 238 6.26 -3.34 -16.22
CA LEU A 238 5.42 -3.48 -15.02
C LEU A 238 6.28 -3.68 -13.76
N GLY A 239 7.38 -4.42 -13.87
CA GLY A 239 8.38 -4.54 -12.80
C GLY A 239 8.96 -3.19 -12.39
N VAL A 240 9.35 -2.37 -13.36
CA VAL A 240 9.86 -1.00 -13.13
C VAL A 240 8.82 -0.14 -12.40
N LEU A 241 7.55 -0.19 -12.81
CA LEU A 241 6.47 0.56 -12.18
C LEU A 241 6.19 0.10 -10.74
N HIS A 242 6.55 -1.13 -10.37
CA HIS A 242 6.43 -1.67 -9.01
C HIS A 242 7.69 -1.48 -8.15
N LEU A 243 8.83 -1.08 -8.73
CA LEU A 243 10.06 -0.80 -7.97
C LEU A 243 9.87 0.19 -6.82
N PRO A 244 9.10 1.29 -6.95
CA PRO A 244 8.92 2.24 -5.85
C PRO A 244 8.43 1.59 -4.56
N LEU A 245 7.50 0.65 -4.65
CA LEU A 245 7.00 -0.08 -3.47
C LEU A 245 8.11 -0.85 -2.80
N PHE A 246 8.84 -1.65 -3.59
CA PHE A 246 9.90 -2.50 -3.09
C PHE A 246 11.05 -1.69 -2.47
N LEU A 247 11.53 -0.66 -3.18
CA LEU A 247 12.64 0.18 -2.73
C LEU A 247 12.29 0.96 -1.47
N LEU A 248 11.10 1.58 -1.40
CA LEU A 248 10.68 2.33 -0.21
C LEU A 248 10.40 1.40 0.97
N ALA A 249 9.86 0.20 0.74
CA ALA A 249 9.68 -0.79 1.79
C ALA A 249 11.02 -1.24 2.39
N ILE A 250 12.02 -1.52 1.54
CA ILE A 250 13.39 -1.85 1.97
C ILE A 250 14.01 -0.70 2.75
N LEU A 251 13.96 0.53 2.21
CA LEU A 251 14.48 1.71 2.90
C LEU A 251 13.83 1.88 4.27
N ALA A 252 12.51 1.76 4.36
CA ALA A 252 11.76 1.86 5.61
C ALA A 252 12.12 0.77 6.61
N LEU A 253 12.54 -0.44 6.18
CA LEU A 253 13.04 -1.49 7.07
C LEU A 253 14.39 -1.13 7.70
N PHE A 254 15.28 -0.49 6.93
CA PHE A 254 16.59 -0.03 7.44
C PHE A 254 16.49 1.17 8.37
N LEU A 255 15.42 1.96 8.29
CA LEU A 255 15.14 2.99 9.28
C LEU A 255 14.82 2.33 10.63
N LYS A 256 15.76 2.45 11.57
CA LYS A 256 15.58 2.00 12.95
C LYS A 256 14.45 2.81 13.59
N THR A 257 13.27 2.23 13.76
CA THR A 257 12.32 2.73 14.76
C THR A 257 13.03 2.62 16.11
N LYS A 258 13.64 3.73 16.55
CA LYS A 258 14.19 3.86 17.89
C LYS A 258 13.07 3.43 18.84
N ASN A 259 13.37 2.52 19.77
CA ASN A 259 12.49 2.39 20.92
C ASN A 259 12.32 3.79 21.48
N MET A 260 11.08 4.20 21.74
CA MET A 260 10.77 5.35 22.57
C MET A 260 11.17 5.06 24.04
N GLU A 261 12.35 4.49 24.24
CA GLU A 261 13.00 4.40 25.54
C GLU A 261 13.55 5.80 25.83
N LYS A 262 12.77 6.50 26.65
CA LYS A 262 13.16 7.66 27.45
C LYS A 262 13.72 8.84 26.66
N ILE A 263 12.81 9.73 26.29
CA ILE A 263 13.09 11.15 26.49
C ILE A 263 12.54 11.45 27.89
N GLU A 264 13.41 11.28 28.89
CA GLU A 264 13.29 12.00 30.18
C GLU A 264 13.63 13.48 29.96
#